data_AF-A0A923WG70-F1
#
_entry.id   AF-A0A923WG70-F1
#
_cell.length_a   1.000
_cell.length_b   1.000
_cell.length_c   1.000
_cell.angle_alpha   90.00
_cell.angle_beta   90.00
_cell.angle_gamma   90.00
#
_symmetry.space_group_name_H-M   'P 1'
#
loop_
_entity.id
_entity.type
_entity.pdbx_description
1 polymer ?
#
loop_
_entity_poly.entity_id
_entity_poly.type
_entity_poly.pdbx_seq_one_letter_code
_entity_poly.pdbx_strand_id
1 'polypeptide(L)'
;MIAHNLGYPRIGNNRELKKASEQYWSGAISQQKLQDTAKAIRSQNWLTQQAAGLDLIPCNDFSFYDHVLDMSYMLGLIPERFSPLLQKNATELDIYFAMARGYQKDGLDITAMEMTKWFDTNYHYIVPEFRKDQKSSVISEKVIREYVEAKEVVGTAAKPVLLGPVSYLLAGKEKEAGFKRIELLDNLLPVYIELLKKLEAKGAQWIQLDEPFLVMDLNTEERAAYTKTYEKLAKEFPALKFIVATYFECTGTNIDIASALPVHALHLDLVRCPSQLTDILTPSFIASKTTLSLGVIDGRNVWKNDFTKSNAFIQQAIQAIGEARVMIAPSSSLLHVPCDLENEHNEQVLTKEIKNWMAFAKQKLEEVSTLKKLTAGSISATDFALLNSNKAAIENRNTSTLIHKKHVKERVQHVTAKDSQRLVTFDLRQQIQAKALKLPFLPTTTIGSFPQTDEVRANRAKYKKGDITLAQYEDFVREEMTKAIHWQEKVGIDVLVHGEFERNDMVEYFGEQL
;
A
#
# COMPACT_ATOMS: atom_id res chain seq x y z
N MET A 1 -19.56 -15.44 12.27
CA MET A 1 -18.74 -14.29 11.81
C MET A 1 -17.79 -14.70 10.66
N ILE A 2 -17.40 -13.78 9.75
CA ILE A 2 -16.43 -14.02 8.65
C ILE A 2 -15.06 -13.41 8.97
N ALA A 3 -13.97 -14.12 8.69
CA ALA A 3 -12.59 -13.63 8.69
C ALA A 3 -12.12 -13.43 7.24
N HIS A 4 -11.60 -12.24 6.91
CA HIS A 4 -11.09 -11.97 5.57
C HIS A 4 -9.88 -11.04 5.59
N ASN A 5 -9.24 -10.94 4.43
CA ASN A 5 -8.19 -9.96 4.17
C ASN A 5 -8.63 -8.98 3.06
N LEU A 6 -8.00 -7.80 3.02
CA LEU A 6 -8.22 -6.77 2.00
C LEU A 6 -7.23 -6.90 0.82
N GLY A 7 -6.04 -7.42 1.08
CA GLY A 7 -4.98 -7.63 0.08
C GLY A 7 -3.70 -8.11 0.75
N TYR A 8 -2.80 -8.74 -0.01
CA TYR A 8 -1.57 -9.35 0.52
C TYR A 8 -0.31 -8.82 -0.20
N PRO A 9 0.86 -8.73 0.47
CA PRO A 9 2.07 -8.24 -0.18
C PRO A 9 2.49 -9.15 -1.34
N ARG A 10 2.76 -8.51 -2.48
CA ARG A 10 3.00 -9.18 -3.77
C ARG A 10 4.46 -9.34 -4.17
N ILE A 11 5.38 -8.78 -3.39
CA ILE A 11 6.81 -8.77 -3.73
C ILE A 11 7.46 -10.16 -3.63
N GLY A 12 6.83 -11.07 -2.88
CA GLY A 12 7.37 -12.38 -2.51
C GLY A 12 8.36 -12.29 -1.33
N ASN A 13 8.52 -13.38 -0.59
CA ASN A 13 9.33 -13.42 0.64
C ASN A 13 10.79 -13.02 0.41
N ASN A 14 11.32 -13.22 -0.80
CA ASN A 14 12.71 -12.93 -1.17
C ASN A 14 12.80 -11.90 -2.31
N ARG A 15 11.76 -11.07 -2.47
CA ARG A 15 11.64 -10.06 -3.53
C ARG A 15 11.70 -10.68 -4.94
N GLU A 16 11.10 -11.85 -5.11
CA GLU A 16 11.04 -12.60 -6.36
C GLU A 16 10.46 -11.76 -7.49
N LEU A 17 9.40 -10.98 -7.23
CA LEU A 17 8.77 -10.13 -8.23
C LEU A 17 9.72 -9.02 -8.73
N LYS A 18 10.45 -8.38 -7.81
CA LYS A 18 11.44 -7.35 -8.16
C LYS A 18 12.50 -7.92 -9.10
N LYS A 19 13.11 -9.04 -8.70
CA LYS A 19 14.18 -9.70 -9.48
C LYS A 19 13.69 -10.09 -10.88
N ALA A 20 12.52 -10.71 -10.97
CA ALA A 20 11.96 -11.12 -12.26
C ALA A 20 11.60 -9.91 -13.14
N SER A 21 11.03 -8.84 -12.57
CA SER A 21 10.68 -7.64 -13.33
C SER A 21 11.92 -6.93 -13.88
N GLU A 22 12.98 -6.79 -13.08
CA GLU A 22 14.25 -6.20 -13.51
C GLU A 22 14.92 -7.02 -14.62
N GLN A 23 14.94 -8.35 -14.47
CA GLN A 23 15.44 -9.26 -15.50
C GLN A 23 14.62 -9.20 -16.78
N TYR A 24 13.30 -9.03 -16.69
CA TYR A 24 12.45 -8.86 -17.86
C TYR A 24 12.77 -7.55 -18.59
N TRP A 25 12.87 -6.44 -17.86
CA TRP A 25 13.19 -5.13 -18.45
C TRP A 25 14.57 -5.08 -19.13
N SER A 26 15.54 -5.82 -18.59
CA SER A 26 16.88 -5.97 -19.19
C SER A 26 16.94 -7.00 -20.32
N GLY A 27 15.84 -7.70 -20.62
CA GLY A 27 15.79 -8.76 -21.65
C GLY A 27 16.44 -10.08 -21.24
N ALA A 28 16.74 -10.28 -19.96
CA ALA A 28 17.40 -11.48 -19.44
C ALA A 28 16.44 -12.68 -19.25
N ILE A 29 15.14 -12.43 -19.12
CA ILE A 29 14.11 -13.48 -19.08
C ILE A 29 12.97 -13.18 -20.04
N SER A 30 12.25 -14.23 -20.45
CA SER A 30 11.07 -14.09 -21.30
C SER A 30 9.84 -13.60 -20.51
N GLN A 31 8.84 -13.10 -21.24
CA GLN A 31 7.53 -12.74 -20.68
C GLN A 31 6.88 -13.93 -19.95
N GLN A 32 6.99 -15.14 -20.52
CA GLN A 32 6.46 -16.35 -19.89
C GLN A 32 7.11 -16.61 -18.54
N LYS A 33 8.43 -16.46 -18.43
CA LYS A 33 9.12 -16.68 -17.16
C LYS A 33 8.70 -15.68 -16.08
N LEU A 34 8.48 -14.42 -16.45
CA LEU A 34 7.94 -13.40 -15.55
C LEU A 34 6.52 -13.78 -15.07
N GLN A 35 5.65 -14.24 -15.99
CA GLN A 35 4.30 -14.71 -15.66
C GLN A 35 4.32 -15.94 -14.75
N ASP A 36 5.22 -16.89 -14.98
CA ASP A 36 5.38 -18.09 -14.13
C ASP A 36 5.77 -17.69 -12.70
N THR A 37 6.71 -16.74 -12.55
CA THR A 37 7.09 -16.21 -11.23
C THR A 37 5.90 -15.53 -10.54
N ALA A 38 5.13 -14.71 -11.27
CA ALA A 38 3.94 -14.07 -10.73
C ALA A 38 2.88 -15.08 -10.27
N LYS A 39 2.62 -16.10 -11.09
CA LYS A 39 1.67 -17.18 -10.76
C LYS A 39 2.11 -17.96 -9.52
N ALA A 40 3.41 -18.25 -9.38
CA ALA A 40 3.95 -18.91 -8.20
C ALA A 40 3.76 -18.08 -6.92
N ILE A 41 4.01 -16.77 -7.00
CA ILE A 41 3.77 -15.84 -5.87
C ILE A 41 2.29 -15.82 -5.49
N ARG A 42 1.38 -15.63 -6.45
CA ARG A 42 -0.07 -15.61 -6.20
C ARG A 42 -0.54 -16.90 -5.52
N SER A 43 -0.16 -18.06 -6.08
CA SER A 43 -0.52 -19.37 -5.53
C SER A 43 -0.04 -19.55 -4.10
N GLN A 44 1.23 -19.23 -3.82
CA GLN A 44 1.79 -19.31 -2.48
C GLN A 44 1.07 -18.38 -1.49
N ASN A 45 0.74 -17.16 -1.91
CA ASN A 45 0.01 -16.19 -1.09
C ASN A 45 -1.41 -16.66 -0.77
N TRP A 46 -2.12 -17.26 -1.73
CA TRP A 46 -3.46 -17.82 -1.48
C TRP A 46 -3.41 -19.02 -0.54
N LEU A 47 -2.46 -19.94 -0.73
CA LEU A 47 -2.27 -21.09 0.16
C LEU A 47 -1.91 -20.65 1.58
N THR A 48 -1.07 -19.61 1.73
CA THR A 48 -0.71 -19.04 3.04
C THR A 48 -1.94 -18.51 3.77
N GLN A 49 -2.81 -17.79 3.06
CA GLN A 49 -4.05 -17.24 3.60
C GLN A 49 -5.10 -18.32 3.93
N GLN A 50 -5.19 -19.36 3.10
CA GLN A 50 -6.05 -20.52 3.36
C GLN A 50 -5.56 -21.30 4.60
N ALA A 51 -4.25 -21.54 4.72
CA ALA A 51 -3.65 -22.20 5.87
C ALA A 51 -3.85 -21.42 7.17
N ALA A 52 -3.88 -20.08 7.09
CA ALA A 52 -4.24 -19.23 8.22
C ALA A 52 -5.73 -19.32 8.62
N GLY A 53 -6.59 -19.92 7.78
CA GLY A 53 -8.00 -20.15 8.08
C GLY A 53 -8.94 -18.99 7.74
N LEU A 54 -8.57 -18.14 6.77
CA LEU A 54 -9.45 -17.08 6.28
C LEU A 54 -10.63 -17.64 5.47
N ASP A 55 -11.81 -17.05 5.65
CA ASP A 55 -13.02 -17.46 4.92
C ASP A 55 -13.11 -16.78 3.55
N LEU A 56 -12.61 -15.54 3.42
CA LEU A 56 -12.51 -14.83 2.14
C LEU A 56 -11.07 -14.36 1.90
N ILE A 57 -10.51 -14.75 0.77
CA ILE A 57 -9.11 -14.56 0.39
C ILE A 57 -9.06 -13.66 -0.85
N PRO A 58 -8.35 -12.52 -0.79
CA PRO A 58 -8.26 -11.59 -1.92
C PRO A 58 -7.57 -12.22 -3.13
N CYS A 59 -8.06 -11.86 -4.32
CA CYS A 59 -7.37 -12.02 -5.59
C CYS A 59 -7.52 -10.72 -6.40
N ASN A 60 -6.71 -10.55 -7.45
CA ASN A 60 -6.52 -9.27 -8.16
C ASN A 60 -5.84 -8.16 -7.33
N ASP A 61 -5.40 -8.47 -6.10
CA ASP A 61 -4.51 -7.64 -5.28
C ASP A 61 -3.04 -7.69 -5.76
N PHE A 62 -2.65 -8.77 -6.45
CA PHE A 62 -1.39 -8.86 -7.15
C PHE A 62 -1.32 -7.88 -8.33
N SER A 63 -0.14 -7.33 -8.59
CA SER A 63 0.17 -6.50 -9.74
C SER A 63 1.66 -6.59 -10.06
N PHE A 64 2.01 -6.43 -11.34
CA PHE A 64 3.42 -6.37 -11.74
C PHE A 64 4.08 -5.05 -11.36
N TYR A 65 3.32 -3.97 -11.21
CA TYR A 65 3.86 -2.66 -10.88
C TYR A 65 2.95 -1.88 -9.93
N ASP A 66 1.72 -1.61 -10.36
CA ASP A 66 0.73 -0.87 -9.60
C ASP A 66 -0.72 -1.32 -9.92
N HIS A 67 -1.53 -1.46 -8.87
CA HIS A 67 -2.92 -1.89 -8.98
C HIS A 67 -3.86 -0.82 -9.57
N VAL A 68 -3.55 0.48 -9.42
CA VAL A 68 -4.31 1.54 -10.10
C VAL A 68 -3.98 1.58 -11.59
N LEU A 69 -2.71 1.35 -11.94
CA LEU A 69 -2.30 1.10 -13.32
C LEU A 69 -2.99 -0.14 -13.91
N ASP A 70 -3.12 -1.23 -13.16
CA ASP A 70 -3.85 -2.43 -13.61
C ASP A 70 -5.28 -2.08 -14.02
N MET A 71 -5.97 -1.22 -13.26
CA MET A 71 -7.31 -0.73 -13.61
C MET A 71 -7.27 0.10 -14.89
N SER A 72 -6.33 1.04 -15.01
CA SER A 72 -6.19 1.88 -16.22
C SER A 72 -6.01 1.03 -17.47
N TYR A 73 -5.15 0.00 -17.39
CA TYR A 73 -4.93 -0.92 -18.49
C TYR A 73 -6.17 -1.80 -18.74
N MET A 74 -6.75 -2.46 -17.73
CA MET A 74 -7.95 -3.30 -17.92
C MET A 74 -9.11 -2.55 -18.58
N LEU A 75 -9.30 -1.28 -18.24
CA LEU A 75 -10.41 -0.44 -18.69
C LEU A 75 -10.13 0.28 -20.02
N GLY A 76 -8.98 0.00 -20.67
CA GLY A 76 -8.64 0.58 -21.97
C GLY A 76 -8.27 2.06 -21.90
N LEU A 77 -7.95 2.57 -20.71
CA LEU A 77 -7.65 3.98 -20.45
C LEU A 77 -6.15 4.23 -20.61
N ILE A 78 -5.65 3.96 -21.83
CA ILE A 78 -4.25 4.13 -22.21
C ILE A 78 -4.08 5.52 -22.86
N PRO A 79 -3.17 6.38 -22.37
CA PRO A 79 -2.91 7.67 -23.01
C PRO A 79 -2.43 7.54 -24.46
N GLU A 80 -2.87 8.44 -25.33
CA GLU A 80 -2.57 8.44 -26.77
C GLU A 80 -1.08 8.40 -27.11
N ARG A 81 -0.21 8.94 -26.24
CA ARG A 81 1.25 8.88 -26.42
C ARG A 81 1.81 7.46 -26.49
N PHE A 82 1.08 6.45 -26.01
CA PHE A 82 1.44 5.04 -26.10
C PHE A 82 0.89 4.33 -27.35
N SER A 83 0.10 5.01 -28.19
CA SER A 83 -0.44 4.46 -29.44
C SER A 83 0.61 3.90 -30.41
N PRO A 84 1.85 4.42 -30.52
CA PRO A 84 2.89 3.79 -31.34
C PRO A 84 3.22 2.35 -30.90
N LEU A 85 3.12 2.04 -29.60
CA LEU A 85 3.35 0.68 -29.09
C LEU A 85 2.19 -0.25 -29.44
N LEU A 86 0.95 0.26 -29.37
CA LEU A 86 -0.24 -0.47 -29.80
C LEU A 86 -0.19 -0.82 -31.30
N GLN A 87 0.22 0.15 -32.14
CA GLN A 87 0.33 -0.04 -33.59
C GLN A 87 1.44 -1.04 -33.99
N LYS A 88 2.51 -1.13 -33.19
CA LYS A 88 3.59 -2.11 -33.37
C LYS A 88 3.28 -3.49 -32.78
N ASN A 89 2.06 -3.73 -32.31
CA ASN A 89 1.65 -4.98 -31.65
C ASN A 89 2.57 -5.35 -30.46
N ALA A 90 2.98 -4.35 -29.67
CA ALA A 90 3.70 -4.61 -28.42
C ALA A 90 2.83 -5.48 -27.48
N THR A 91 3.48 -6.27 -26.63
CA THR A 91 2.76 -7.14 -25.70
C THR A 91 2.00 -6.33 -24.65
N GLU A 92 0.97 -6.91 -24.05
CA GLU A 92 0.23 -6.29 -22.93
C GLU A 92 1.18 -5.82 -21.82
N LEU A 93 2.18 -6.63 -21.47
CA LEU A 93 3.15 -6.28 -20.43
C LEU A 93 4.10 -5.16 -20.84
N ASP A 94 4.48 -5.06 -22.11
CA ASP A 94 5.36 -4.00 -22.58
C ASP A 94 4.67 -2.64 -22.55
N ILE A 95 3.40 -2.58 -22.98
CA ILE A 95 2.59 -1.35 -22.91
C ILE A 95 2.36 -0.97 -21.45
N TYR A 96 2.00 -1.94 -20.61
CA TYR A 96 1.82 -1.73 -19.17
C TYR A 96 3.09 -1.16 -18.50
N PHE A 97 4.26 -1.73 -18.76
CA PHE A 97 5.51 -1.20 -18.21
C PHE A 97 5.94 0.13 -18.84
N ALA A 98 5.62 0.38 -20.11
CA ALA A 98 5.84 1.68 -20.73
C ALA A 98 5.02 2.78 -20.06
N MET A 99 3.76 2.49 -19.70
CA MET A 99 2.93 3.42 -18.91
C MET A 99 3.56 3.73 -17.55
N ALA A 100 4.09 2.71 -16.87
CA ALA A 100 4.71 2.86 -15.55
C ALA A 100 6.07 3.58 -15.56
N ARG A 101 6.92 3.30 -16.55
CA ARG A 101 8.36 3.62 -16.51
C ARG A 101 8.90 4.33 -17.75
N GLY A 102 8.05 4.59 -18.74
CA GLY A 102 8.45 5.13 -20.03
C GLY A 102 9.04 4.08 -20.96
N TYR A 103 9.32 4.50 -22.19
CA TYR A 103 9.84 3.63 -23.25
C TYR A 103 10.83 4.38 -24.14
N GLN A 104 12.08 3.91 -24.17
CA GLN A 104 13.19 4.51 -24.91
C GLN A 104 13.92 3.46 -25.77
N LYS A 105 13.19 2.87 -26.73
CA LYS A 105 13.69 1.84 -27.66
C LYS A 105 13.09 2.07 -29.04
N ASP A 106 13.65 1.46 -30.08
CA ASP A 106 13.11 1.45 -31.45
C ASP A 106 12.78 2.85 -32.02
N GLY A 107 13.60 3.85 -31.68
CA GLY A 107 13.44 5.24 -32.10
C GLY A 107 12.30 6.01 -31.41
N LEU A 108 11.69 5.43 -30.38
CA LEU A 108 10.65 6.05 -29.57
C LEU A 108 11.24 6.57 -28.26
N ASP A 109 10.77 7.73 -27.82
CA ASP A 109 11.00 8.28 -26.48
C ASP A 109 9.65 8.71 -25.90
N ILE A 110 9.03 7.81 -25.14
CA ILE A 110 7.70 7.99 -24.56
C ILE A 110 7.84 8.13 -23.05
N THR A 111 7.40 9.27 -22.52
CA THR A 111 7.45 9.55 -21.09
C THR A 111 6.42 8.70 -20.32
N ALA A 112 6.84 8.24 -19.14
CA ALA A 112 5.96 7.55 -18.19
C ALA A 112 4.73 8.40 -17.81
N MET A 113 3.73 7.75 -17.24
CA MET A 113 2.65 8.42 -16.52
C MET A 113 3.16 8.97 -15.18
N GLU A 114 2.43 9.92 -14.62
CA GLU A 114 2.75 10.48 -13.31
C GLU A 114 2.63 9.42 -12.21
N MET A 115 3.57 9.43 -11.26
CA MET A 115 3.53 8.60 -10.07
C MET A 115 3.44 9.50 -8.82
N THR A 116 2.50 9.22 -7.92
CA THR A 116 2.32 9.99 -6.67
C THR A 116 1.99 9.08 -5.49
N LYS A 117 2.05 9.60 -4.26
CA LYS A 117 1.75 8.84 -3.04
C LYS A 117 0.31 8.38 -3.02
N TRP A 118 0.10 7.14 -2.59
CA TRP A 118 -1.21 6.59 -2.29
C TRP A 118 -1.59 7.03 -0.87
N PHE A 119 -2.41 8.08 -0.79
CA PHE A 119 -2.80 8.73 0.47
C PHE A 119 -1.58 9.12 1.32
N ASP A 120 -1.64 8.91 2.63
CA ASP A 120 -0.57 9.17 3.61
C ASP A 120 0.42 8.01 3.74
N THR A 121 0.45 7.07 2.78
CA THR A 121 1.40 5.95 2.76
C THR A 121 2.69 6.29 2.00
N ASN A 122 3.69 5.41 2.09
CA ASN A 122 4.88 5.47 1.25
C ASN A 122 4.75 4.64 -0.05
N TYR A 123 3.61 3.97 -0.26
CA TYR A 123 3.32 3.35 -1.54
C TYR A 123 2.98 4.45 -2.56
N HIS A 124 3.41 4.27 -3.80
CA HIS A 124 3.09 5.18 -4.88
C HIS A 124 2.26 4.45 -5.95
N TYR A 125 1.32 5.16 -6.55
CA TYR A 125 0.50 4.66 -7.64
C TYR A 125 0.69 5.49 -8.90
N ILE A 126 0.34 4.91 -10.04
CA ILE A 126 0.35 5.60 -11.34
C ILE A 126 -0.99 6.29 -11.54
N VAL A 127 -0.95 7.61 -11.69
CA VAL A 127 -2.12 8.50 -11.74
C VAL A 127 -2.87 8.29 -13.06
N PRO A 128 -4.14 7.84 -13.04
CA PRO A 128 -4.96 7.76 -14.25
C PRO A 128 -5.07 9.13 -14.96
N GLU A 129 -5.06 9.12 -16.29
CA GLU A 129 -5.11 10.33 -17.10
C GLU A 129 -6.40 10.38 -17.91
N PHE A 130 -7.19 11.43 -17.70
CA PHE A 130 -8.53 11.54 -18.26
C PHE A 130 -8.66 12.67 -19.27
N ARG A 131 -9.43 12.41 -20.33
CA ARG A 131 -9.91 13.41 -21.29
C ARG A 131 -11.43 13.42 -21.32
N LYS A 132 -12.02 14.52 -21.79
CA LYS A 132 -13.46 14.63 -21.97
C LYS A 132 -13.94 13.57 -22.97
N ASP A 133 -15.11 13.00 -22.68
CA ASP A 133 -15.75 11.98 -23.50
C ASP A 133 -14.92 10.72 -23.78
N GLN A 134 -13.82 10.51 -23.01
CA GLN A 134 -12.94 9.36 -23.16
C GLN A 134 -13.75 8.07 -23.03
N LYS A 135 -13.53 7.17 -23.99
CA LYS A 135 -14.17 5.87 -24.03
C LYS A 135 -13.31 4.86 -23.26
N SER A 136 -13.97 4.05 -22.46
CA SER A 136 -13.40 2.89 -21.78
C SER A 136 -13.93 1.61 -22.41
N SER A 137 -13.13 0.55 -22.37
CA SER A 137 -13.52 -0.79 -22.81
C SER A 137 -12.67 -1.84 -22.09
N VAL A 138 -13.19 -3.05 -21.92
CA VAL A 138 -12.40 -4.14 -21.34
C VAL A 138 -11.37 -4.62 -22.36
N ILE A 139 -10.08 -4.29 -22.15
CA ILE A 139 -8.98 -4.76 -23.02
C ILE A 139 -8.08 -5.81 -22.35
N SER A 140 -8.23 -6.03 -21.04
CA SER A 140 -7.57 -7.11 -20.33
C SER A 140 -8.53 -7.79 -19.36
N GLU A 141 -8.46 -9.12 -19.32
CA GLU A 141 -9.24 -9.96 -18.42
C GLU A 141 -8.43 -10.40 -17.19
N LYS A 142 -7.43 -9.61 -16.77
CA LYS A 142 -6.57 -9.92 -15.61
C LYS A 142 -7.37 -10.39 -14.39
N VAL A 143 -8.37 -9.61 -13.96
CA VAL A 143 -9.19 -9.92 -12.79
C VAL A 143 -9.98 -11.23 -12.95
N ILE A 144 -10.40 -11.58 -14.17
CA ILE A 144 -11.09 -12.85 -14.47
C ILE A 144 -10.08 -14.01 -14.42
N ARG A 145 -8.91 -13.85 -15.05
CA ARG A 145 -7.84 -14.86 -15.05
C ARG A 145 -7.39 -15.18 -13.62
N GLU A 146 -7.08 -14.15 -12.84
CA GLU A 146 -6.63 -14.33 -11.45
C GLU A 146 -7.74 -14.88 -10.55
N TYR A 147 -9.00 -14.53 -10.78
CA TYR A 147 -10.11 -15.13 -10.04
C TYR A 147 -10.25 -16.63 -10.33
N VAL A 148 -10.15 -17.04 -11.60
CA VAL A 148 -10.21 -18.46 -11.99
C VAL A 148 -9.04 -19.22 -11.36
N GLU A 149 -7.82 -18.67 -11.44
CA GLU A 149 -6.65 -19.26 -10.77
C GLU A 149 -6.85 -19.37 -9.24
N ALA A 150 -7.32 -18.30 -8.59
CA ALA A 150 -7.57 -18.30 -7.15
C ALA A 150 -8.64 -19.33 -6.78
N LYS A 151 -9.70 -19.47 -7.58
CA LYS A 151 -10.77 -20.45 -7.35
C LYS A 151 -10.26 -21.88 -7.47
N GLU A 152 -9.30 -22.16 -8.34
CA GLU A 152 -8.65 -23.48 -8.42
C GLU A 152 -7.85 -23.81 -7.14
N VAL A 153 -7.25 -22.80 -6.50
CA VAL A 153 -6.41 -22.99 -5.30
C VAL A 153 -7.23 -22.99 -4.00
N VAL A 154 -8.14 -22.03 -3.84
CA VAL A 154 -8.87 -21.79 -2.58
C VAL A 154 -10.39 -21.93 -2.69
N GLY A 155 -10.90 -22.36 -3.84
CA GLY A 155 -12.33 -22.61 -4.04
C GLY A 155 -13.18 -21.35 -3.91
N THR A 156 -14.31 -21.46 -3.21
CA THR A 156 -15.26 -20.35 -3.02
C THR A 156 -14.76 -19.27 -2.08
N ALA A 157 -13.61 -19.46 -1.41
CA ALA A 157 -12.99 -18.42 -0.60
C ALA A 157 -12.41 -17.28 -1.46
N ALA A 158 -12.14 -17.50 -2.75
CA ALA A 158 -11.61 -16.48 -3.64
C ALA A 158 -12.56 -15.27 -3.75
N LYS A 159 -12.04 -14.08 -3.46
CA LYS A 159 -12.75 -12.80 -3.48
C LYS A 159 -11.97 -11.78 -4.31
N PRO A 160 -12.42 -11.41 -5.52
CA PRO A 160 -11.82 -10.34 -6.29
C PRO A 160 -11.82 -9.00 -5.57
N VAL A 161 -10.72 -8.25 -5.69
CA VAL A 161 -10.56 -6.88 -5.21
C VAL A 161 -10.35 -5.97 -6.42
N LEU A 162 -11.13 -4.88 -6.51
CA LEU A 162 -10.95 -3.84 -7.52
C LEU A 162 -11.00 -2.47 -6.85
N LEU A 163 -10.29 -1.49 -7.40
CA LEU A 163 -10.55 -0.10 -7.06
C LEU A 163 -11.93 0.28 -7.61
N GLY A 164 -12.81 0.76 -6.73
CA GLY A 164 -14.16 1.18 -7.07
C GLY A 164 -14.17 2.32 -8.10
N PRO A 165 -15.22 2.40 -8.93
CA PRO A 165 -15.23 3.31 -10.08
C PRO A 165 -15.18 4.78 -9.68
N VAL A 166 -15.71 5.15 -8.50
CA VAL A 166 -15.67 6.54 -8.05
C VAL A 166 -14.25 6.90 -7.59
N SER A 167 -13.65 6.09 -6.71
CA SER A 167 -12.27 6.29 -6.27
C SER A 167 -11.26 6.21 -7.42
N TYR A 168 -11.48 5.35 -8.41
CA TYR A 168 -10.62 5.31 -9.60
C TYR A 168 -10.63 6.64 -10.37
N LEU A 169 -11.80 7.26 -10.55
CA LEU A 169 -11.89 8.59 -11.15
C LEU A 169 -11.25 9.66 -10.25
N LEU A 170 -11.48 9.62 -8.94
CA LEU A 170 -10.90 10.59 -8.00
C LEU A 170 -9.38 10.48 -7.86
N ALA A 171 -8.82 9.30 -8.11
CA ALA A 171 -7.38 9.06 -8.14
C ALA A 171 -6.69 9.62 -9.41
N GLY A 172 -7.44 9.95 -10.47
CA GLY A 172 -6.86 10.44 -11.72
C GLY A 172 -6.80 11.96 -11.84
N LYS A 173 -6.31 12.42 -13.00
CA LYS A 173 -6.24 13.84 -13.35
C LYS A 173 -6.78 14.10 -14.74
N GLU A 174 -7.48 15.21 -14.89
CA GLU A 174 -7.88 15.78 -16.17
C GLU A 174 -6.65 16.27 -16.95
N LYS A 175 -6.54 15.88 -18.22
CA LYS A 175 -5.47 16.31 -19.15
C LYS A 175 -5.94 17.34 -20.16
N GLU A 176 -7.14 17.87 -19.97
CA GLU A 176 -7.72 18.97 -20.73
C GLU A 176 -8.71 19.75 -19.86
N ALA A 177 -8.92 21.02 -20.19
CA ALA A 177 -9.80 21.89 -19.44
C ALA A 177 -11.28 21.70 -19.83
N GLY A 178 -12.20 22.08 -18.93
CA GLY A 178 -13.62 22.21 -19.25
C GLY A 178 -14.48 20.95 -19.03
N PHE A 179 -13.99 20.00 -18.22
CA PHE A 179 -14.80 18.89 -17.69
C PHE A 179 -14.28 18.48 -16.31
N LYS A 180 -15.10 17.79 -15.51
CA LYS A 180 -14.67 17.13 -14.27
C LYS A 180 -14.55 15.63 -14.52
N ARG A 181 -13.49 15.00 -14.02
CA ARG A 181 -13.26 13.54 -14.16
C ARG A 181 -14.45 12.69 -13.69
N ILE A 182 -15.21 13.14 -12.70
CA ILE A 182 -16.38 12.42 -12.18
C ILE A 182 -17.50 12.25 -13.22
N GLU A 183 -17.58 13.15 -14.21
CA GLU A 183 -18.54 13.07 -15.32
C GLU A 183 -18.31 11.83 -16.21
N LEU A 184 -17.08 11.28 -16.22
CA LEU A 184 -16.74 10.07 -16.97
C LEU A 184 -17.36 8.80 -16.38
N LEU A 185 -17.96 8.87 -15.18
CA LEU A 185 -18.63 7.73 -14.55
C LEU A 185 -19.68 7.09 -15.47
N ASP A 186 -20.38 7.88 -16.30
CA ASP A 186 -21.40 7.36 -17.21
C ASP A 186 -20.82 6.50 -18.33
N ASN A 187 -19.59 6.76 -18.76
CA ASN A 187 -18.87 5.90 -19.71
C ASN A 187 -18.17 4.73 -19.00
N LEU A 188 -17.72 4.93 -17.77
CA LEU A 188 -16.91 3.99 -17.01
C LEU A 188 -17.73 2.86 -16.38
N LEU A 189 -18.86 3.19 -15.75
CA LEU A 189 -19.68 2.25 -14.99
C LEU A 189 -20.19 1.07 -15.83
N PRO A 190 -20.62 1.24 -17.10
CA PRO A 190 -20.96 0.11 -17.96
C PRO A 190 -19.82 -0.90 -18.15
N VAL A 191 -18.56 -0.44 -18.21
CA VAL A 191 -17.37 -1.29 -18.36
C VAL A 191 -17.08 -2.07 -17.09
N TYR A 192 -17.24 -1.43 -15.92
CA TYR A 192 -17.21 -2.13 -14.63
C TYR A 192 -18.28 -3.22 -14.55
N ILE A 193 -19.51 -2.91 -14.97
CA ILE A 193 -20.62 -3.88 -15.00
C ILE A 193 -20.28 -5.06 -15.93
N GLU A 194 -19.63 -4.83 -17.08
CA GLU A 194 -19.16 -5.91 -17.96
C GLU A 194 -18.18 -6.85 -17.23
N LEU A 195 -17.17 -6.29 -16.55
CA LEU A 195 -16.19 -7.07 -15.77
C LEU A 195 -16.88 -7.86 -14.64
N LEU A 196 -17.79 -7.23 -13.91
CA LEU A 196 -18.53 -7.86 -12.82
C LEU A 196 -19.45 -8.98 -13.32
N LYS A 197 -20.11 -8.82 -14.48
CA LYS A 197 -20.88 -9.90 -15.14
C LYS A 197 -19.99 -11.09 -15.49
N LYS A 198 -18.77 -10.84 -16.00
CA LYS A 198 -17.80 -11.91 -16.27
C LYS A 198 -17.38 -12.64 -14.99
N LEU A 199 -17.14 -11.92 -13.89
CA LEU A 199 -16.80 -12.52 -12.59
C LEU A 199 -17.95 -13.34 -12.00
N GLU A 200 -19.17 -12.80 -12.01
CA GLU A 200 -20.38 -13.51 -11.58
C GLU A 200 -20.59 -14.79 -12.41
N ALA A 201 -20.41 -14.72 -13.73
CA ALA A 201 -20.49 -15.88 -14.62
C ALA A 201 -19.42 -16.94 -14.34
N LYS A 202 -18.25 -16.56 -13.81
CA LYS A 202 -17.23 -17.49 -13.32
C LYS A 202 -17.51 -18.01 -11.90
N GLY A 203 -18.58 -17.51 -11.26
CA GLY A 203 -19.08 -17.95 -9.96
C GLY A 203 -18.50 -17.17 -8.78
N ALA A 204 -18.03 -15.95 -8.98
CA ALA A 204 -17.67 -15.06 -7.88
C ALA A 204 -18.89 -14.80 -7.00
N GLN A 205 -18.74 -14.95 -5.68
CA GLN A 205 -19.81 -14.70 -4.72
C GLN A 205 -19.66 -13.35 -4.01
N TRP A 206 -18.42 -12.95 -3.77
CA TRP A 206 -18.05 -11.69 -3.13
C TRP A 206 -17.11 -10.90 -4.02
N ILE A 207 -17.34 -9.60 -4.13
CA ILE A 207 -16.43 -8.63 -4.73
C ILE A 207 -16.14 -7.54 -3.70
N GLN A 208 -14.87 -7.23 -3.49
CA GLN A 208 -14.46 -6.04 -2.77
C GLN A 208 -14.23 -4.90 -3.77
N LEU A 209 -14.92 -3.78 -3.55
CA LEU A 209 -14.69 -2.52 -4.23
C LEU A 209 -14.07 -1.55 -3.24
N ASP A 210 -12.79 -1.26 -3.42
CA ASP A 210 -12.07 -0.30 -2.62
C ASP A 210 -12.55 1.10 -2.98
N GLU A 211 -13.13 1.80 -2.01
CA GLU A 211 -13.55 3.20 -2.16
C GLU A 211 -12.87 4.09 -1.12
N PRO A 212 -11.51 4.13 -1.09
CA PRO A 212 -10.79 4.84 -0.04
C PRO A 212 -11.00 6.36 -0.10
N PHE A 213 -11.44 6.93 -1.22
CA PHE A 213 -11.73 8.37 -1.30
C PHE A 213 -12.96 8.78 -0.47
N LEU A 214 -13.77 7.84 0.04
CA LEU A 214 -14.83 8.15 1.01
C LEU A 214 -14.29 8.75 2.32
N VAL A 215 -13.00 8.63 2.60
CA VAL A 215 -12.34 9.25 3.78
C VAL A 215 -11.83 10.67 3.51
N MET A 216 -11.99 11.19 2.29
CA MET A 216 -11.58 12.53 1.88
C MET A 216 -12.74 13.52 1.98
N ASP A 217 -12.45 14.81 1.93
CA ASP A 217 -13.48 15.84 1.78
C ASP A 217 -14.09 15.77 0.36
N LEU A 218 -15.34 15.31 0.26
CA LEU A 218 -16.04 15.14 -1.01
C LEU A 218 -17.06 16.25 -1.25
N ASN A 219 -17.13 16.74 -2.49
CA ASN A 219 -18.17 17.67 -2.89
C ASN A 219 -19.51 16.96 -3.18
N THR A 220 -20.57 17.73 -3.43
CA THR A 220 -21.92 17.19 -3.64
C THR A 220 -22.02 16.24 -4.84
N GLU A 221 -21.33 16.54 -5.95
CA GLU A 221 -21.37 15.72 -7.16
C GLU A 221 -20.65 14.38 -6.94
N GLU A 222 -19.52 14.41 -6.23
CA GLU A 222 -18.75 13.21 -5.87
C GLU A 222 -19.54 12.31 -4.91
N ARG A 223 -20.21 12.89 -3.90
CA ARG A 223 -21.11 12.15 -3.00
C ARG A 223 -22.27 11.51 -3.76
N ALA A 224 -22.88 12.23 -4.72
CA ALA A 224 -23.96 11.69 -5.54
C ALA A 224 -23.49 10.55 -6.46
N ALA A 225 -22.23 10.61 -6.94
CA ALA A 225 -21.64 9.57 -7.77
C ALA A 225 -21.54 8.21 -7.04
N TYR A 226 -21.24 8.23 -5.73
CA TYR A 226 -21.28 7.04 -4.88
C TYR A 226 -22.68 6.41 -4.84
N THR A 227 -23.69 7.18 -4.46
CA THR A 227 -25.08 6.70 -4.40
C THR A 227 -25.53 6.11 -5.73
N LYS A 228 -25.35 6.85 -6.84
CA LYS A 228 -25.71 6.41 -8.19
C LYS A 228 -25.02 5.10 -8.57
N THR A 229 -23.73 4.98 -8.30
CA THR A 229 -22.93 3.78 -8.62
C THR A 229 -23.49 2.56 -7.90
N TYR A 230 -23.63 2.64 -6.58
CA TYR A 230 -23.94 1.47 -5.79
C TYR A 230 -25.42 1.06 -5.88
N GLU A 231 -26.35 2.00 -6.09
CA GLU A 231 -27.73 1.68 -6.46
C GLU A 231 -27.81 0.92 -7.78
N LYS A 232 -27.04 1.36 -8.79
CA LYS A 232 -26.98 0.68 -10.08
C LYS A 232 -26.38 -0.72 -9.96
N LEU A 233 -25.29 -0.88 -9.21
CA LEU A 233 -24.68 -2.19 -8.99
C LEU A 233 -25.62 -3.14 -8.22
N ALA A 234 -26.27 -2.67 -7.16
CA ALA A 234 -27.23 -3.48 -6.40
C ALA A 234 -28.40 -3.96 -7.27
N LYS A 235 -28.87 -3.12 -8.20
CA LYS A 235 -29.94 -3.48 -9.15
C LYS A 235 -29.48 -4.49 -10.20
N GLU A 236 -28.27 -4.33 -10.74
CA GLU A 236 -27.74 -5.21 -11.79
C GLU A 236 -27.33 -6.59 -11.24
N PHE A 237 -26.91 -6.67 -9.98
CA PHE A 237 -26.35 -7.88 -9.38
C PHE A 237 -27.06 -8.28 -8.09
N PRO A 238 -28.27 -8.85 -8.17
CA PRO A 238 -29.03 -9.26 -6.97
C PRO A 238 -28.40 -10.45 -6.22
N ALA A 239 -27.52 -11.22 -6.86
CA ALA A 239 -26.86 -12.39 -6.26
C ALA A 239 -25.43 -12.11 -5.78
N LEU A 240 -24.73 -11.17 -6.42
CA LEU A 240 -23.35 -10.83 -6.11
C LEU A 240 -23.27 -9.98 -4.84
N LYS A 241 -22.37 -10.35 -3.94
CA LYS A 241 -22.19 -9.63 -2.68
C LYS A 241 -21.05 -8.63 -2.78
N PHE A 242 -21.33 -7.38 -2.44
CA PHE A 242 -20.34 -6.31 -2.47
C PHE A 242 -19.85 -5.95 -1.07
N ILE A 243 -18.53 -5.87 -0.92
CA ILE A 243 -17.84 -5.20 0.18
C ILE A 243 -17.36 -3.85 -0.34
N VAL A 244 -17.79 -2.76 0.28
CA VAL A 244 -17.16 -1.45 0.05
C VAL A 244 -16.13 -1.22 1.14
N ALA A 245 -14.88 -0.99 0.75
CA ALA A 245 -13.79 -0.83 1.71
C ALA A 245 -13.27 0.61 1.78
N THR A 246 -13.23 1.13 3.00
CA THR A 246 -12.65 2.44 3.35
C THR A 246 -11.52 2.24 4.35
N TYR A 247 -10.43 2.98 4.20
CA TYR A 247 -9.25 2.82 5.04
C TYR A 247 -8.40 4.09 5.08
N PHE A 248 -7.43 4.15 6.01
CA PHE A 248 -6.45 5.23 6.20
C PHE A 248 -6.91 6.49 6.92
N GLU A 249 -8.22 6.71 7.07
CA GLU A 249 -8.79 7.78 7.89
C GLU A 249 -10.26 7.48 8.23
N CYS A 250 -10.88 8.27 9.11
CA CYS A 250 -12.33 8.25 9.31
C CYS A 250 -13.08 8.64 8.01
N THR A 251 -14.27 8.07 7.79
CA THR A 251 -15.18 8.57 6.73
C THR A 251 -15.68 10.00 6.98
N GLY A 252 -15.56 10.51 8.21
CA GLY A 252 -15.86 11.90 8.56
C GLY A 252 -17.29 12.30 8.15
N THR A 253 -17.41 13.40 7.41
CA THR A 253 -18.70 13.92 6.94
C THR A 253 -19.39 13.04 5.88
N ASN A 254 -18.70 12.00 5.37
CA ASN A 254 -19.26 11.05 4.42
C ASN A 254 -19.85 9.79 5.09
N ILE A 255 -19.85 9.69 6.42
CA ILE A 255 -20.39 8.51 7.12
C ILE A 255 -21.85 8.22 6.76
N ASP A 256 -22.66 9.27 6.55
CA ASP A 256 -24.07 9.14 6.17
C ASP A 256 -24.22 8.49 4.78
N ILE A 257 -23.35 8.85 3.82
CA ILE A 257 -23.41 8.22 2.49
C ILE A 257 -22.86 6.81 2.52
N ALA A 258 -21.76 6.56 3.23
CA ALA A 258 -21.13 5.25 3.31
C ALA A 258 -22.05 4.22 3.98
N SER A 259 -22.73 4.60 5.05
CA SER A 259 -23.68 3.75 5.79
C SER A 259 -24.97 3.47 5.03
N ALA A 260 -25.35 4.34 4.09
CA ALA A 260 -26.58 4.21 3.30
C ALA A 260 -26.41 3.44 1.98
N LEU A 261 -25.17 3.10 1.56
CA LEU A 261 -24.95 2.38 0.30
C LEU A 261 -25.65 1.00 0.32
N PRO A 262 -26.34 0.59 -0.76
CA PRO A 262 -27.04 -0.69 -0.83
C PRO A 262 -26.07 -1.86 -1.09
N VAL A 263 -25.15 -2.08 -0.15
CA VAL A 263 -24.07 -3.07 -0.24
C VAL A 263 -24.19 -4.11 0.87
N HIS A 264 -23.50 -5.24 0.70
CA HIS A 264 -23.63 -6.35 1.63
C HIS A 264 -22.74 -6.17 2.86
N ALA A 265 -21.56 -5.55 2.67
CA ALA A 265 -20.68 -5.19 3.77
C ALA A 265 -20.01 -3.83 3.53
N LEU A 266 -19.78 -3.11 4.62
CA LEU A 266 -18.95 -1.91 4.67
C LEU A 266 -17.75 -2.19 5.59
N HIS A 267 -16.54 -1.93 5.10
CA HIS A 267 -15.31 -2.08 5.85
C HIS A 267 -14.81 -0.74 6.40
N LEU A 268 -14.41 -0.75 7.68
CA LEU A 268 -13.95 0.41 8.44
C LEU A 268 -12.55 0.16 9.01
N ASP A 269 -11.67 1.16 8.91
CA ASP A 269 -10.36 1.17 9.55
C ASP A 269 -10.47 1.64 11.02
N LEU A 270 -10.62 0.67 11.92
CA LEU A 270 -10.72 0.92 13.36
C LEU A 270 -9.36 1.03 14.06
N VAL A 271 -8.26 0.80 13.33
CA VAL A 271 -6.91 1.04 13.85
C VAL A 271 -6.61 2.53 13.81
N ARG A 272 -6.84 3.16 12.65
CA ARG A 272 -6.60 4.59 12.45
C ARG A 272 -7.69 5.43 13.12
N CYS A 273 -8.95 5.04 12.93
CA CYS A 273 -10.10 5.79 13.43
C CYS A 273 -11.07 4.87 14.21
N PRO A 274 -10.75 4.54 15.47
CA PRO A 274 -11.61 3.67 16.29
C PRO A 274 -12.98 4.29 16.61
N SER A 275 -13.10 5.63 16.64
CA SER A 275 -14.35 6.31 16.99
C SER A 275 -15.48 6.05 16.00
N GLN A 276 -15.15 5.83 14.71
CA GLN A 276 -16.15 5.67 13.65
C GLN A 276 -17.06 4.44 13.83
N LEU A 277 -16.65 3.46 14.64
CA LEU A 277 -17.53 2.35 15.00
C LEU A 277 -18.76 2.84 15.75
N THR A 278 -18.59 3.79 16.68
CA THR A 278 -19.73 4.33 17.43
C THR A 278 -20.55 5.24 16.53
N ASP A 279 -19.88 6.06 15.70
CA ASP A 279 -20.55 7.00 14.81
C ASP A 279 -21.45 6.30 13.78
N ILE A 280 -21.05 5.12 13.28
CA ILE A 280 -21.82 4.39 12.27
C ILE A 280 -22.99 3.59 12.85
N LEU A 281 -22.92 3.17 14.12
CA LEU A 281 -23.92 2.34 14.79
C LEU A 281 -25.16 3.14 15.20
N THR A 282 -25.68 3.93 14.26
CA THR A 282 -26.95 4.64 14.38
C THR A 282 -28.14 3.66 14.36
N PRO A 283 -29.32 4.07 14.85
CA PRO A 283 -30.52 3.22 14.80
C PRO A 283 -30.88 2.74 13.37
N SER A 284 -30.67 3.57 12.36
CA SER A 284 -30.93 3.22 10.96
C SER A 284 -29.96 2.14 10.46
N PHE A 285 -28.67 2.27 10.79
CA PHE A 285 -27.68 1.26 10.43
C PHE A 285 -27.92 -0.07 11.17
N ILE A 286 -28.24 -0.01 12.47
CA ILE A 286 -28.57 -1.19 13.27
C ILE A 286 -29.77 -1.94 12.67
N ALA A 287 -30.80 -1.22 12.23
CA ALA A 287 -31.99 -1.80 11.60
C ALA A 287 -31.75 -2.30 10.15
N SER A 288 -30.64 -1.91 9.52
CA SER A 288 -30.29 -2.35 8.17
C SER A 288 -29.88 -3.84 8.14
N LYS A 289 -29.59 -4.36 6.95
CA LYS A 289 -29.03 -5.73 6.77
C LYS A 289 -27.52 -5.71 6.50
N THR A 290 -26.91 -4.53 6.46
CA THR A 290 -25.49 -4.35 6.12
C THR A 290 -24.62 -4.98 7.19
N THR A 291 -23.60 -5.70 6.75
CA THR A 291 -22.55 -6.28 7.61
C THR A 291 -21.42 -5.26 7.82
N LEU A 292 -20.85 -5.19 9.02
CA LEU A 292 -19.62 -4.42 9.24
C LEU A 292 -18.41 -5.33 9.17
N SER A 293 -17.47 -4.98 8.30
CA SER A 293 -16.12 -5.52 8.35
C SER A 293 -15.23 -4.62 9.21
N LEU A 294 -14.74 -5.16 10.30
CA LEU A 294 -13.97 -4.45 11.31
C LEU A 294 -12.48 -4.60 11.02
N GLY A 295 -11.87 -3.52 10.53
CA GLY A 295 -10.44 -3.40 10.31
C GLY A 295 -9.69 -3.15 11.61
N VAL A 296 -9.41 -4.20 12.38
CA VAL A 296 -8.83 -4.11 13.74
C VAL A 296 -7.37 -4.54 13.83
N ILE A 297 -6.81 -5.08 12.74
CA ILE A 297 -5.39 -5.46 12.66
C ILE A 297 -4.66 -4.48 11.76
N ASP A 298 -3.61 -3.82 12.25
CA ASP A 298 -2.94 -2.74 11.51
C ASP A 298 -2.32 -3.25 10.19
N GLY A 299 -2.85 -2.79 9.05
CA GLY A 299 -2.32 -3.12 7.72
C GLY A 299 -1.15 -2.26 7.27
N ARG A 300 -0.74 -1.26 8.06
CA ARG A 300 0.34 -0.29 7.76
C ARG A 300 1.51 -0.31 8.73
N ASN A 301 1.43 -1.06 9.82
CA ASN A 301 2.47 -1.12 10.83
C ASN A 301 2.78 -2.55 11.28
N VAL A 302 3.99 -2.74 11.78
CA VAL A 302 4.59 -4.05 12.09
C VAL A 302 4.36 -4.51 13.52
N TRP A 303 3.57 -3.78 14.30
CA TRP A 303 3.30 -4.16 15.68
C TRP A 303 2.27 -5.27 15.76
N LYS A 304 2.50 -6.19 16.70
CA LYS A 304 1.56 -7.23 17.11
C LYS A 304 0.28 -6.58 17.63
N ASN A 305 -0.86 -7.13 17.22
CA ASN A 305 -2.17 -6.65 17.62
C ASN A 305 -2.42 -6.84 19.12
N ASP A 306 -3.10 -5.89 19.76
CA ASP A 306 -3.62 -6.06 21.12
C ASP A 306 -4.99 -6.73 21.04
N PHE A 307 -5.04 -8.04 21.29
CA PHE A 307 -6.28 -8.81 21.16
C PHE A 307 -7.35 -8.37 22.13
N THR A 308 -6.98 -7.80 23.28
CA THR A 308 -7.97 -7.32 24.26
C THR A 308 -8.71 -6.11 23.72
N LYS A 309 -7.97 -5.15 23.13
CA LYS A 309 -8.56 -3.96 22.50
C LYS A 309 -9.40 -4.32 21.28
N SER A 310 -8.85 -5.13 20.38
CA SER A 310 -9.58 -5.54 19.16
C SER A 310 -10.85 -6.32 19.49
N ASN A 311 -10.81 -7.22 20.48
CA ASN A 311 -12.00 -7.96 20.92
C ASN A 311 -13.07 -7.03 21.50
N ALA A 312 -12.71 -5.93 22.16
CA ALA A 312 -13.69 -4.96 22.66
C ALA A 312 -14.50 -4.33 21.52
N PHE A 313 -13.85 -3.91 20.42
CA PHE A 313 -14.54 -3.41 19.23
C PHE A 313 -15.44 -4.47 18.59
N ILE A 314 -14.95 -5.71 18.50
CA ILE A 314 -15.73 -6.81 17.93
C ILE A 314 -16.98 -7.08 18.78
N GLN A 315 -16.86 -7.13 20.10
CA GLN A 315 -18.00 -7.33 21.00
C GLN A 315 -19.00 -6.17 20.95
N GLN A 316 -18.52 -4.92 20.86
CA GLN A 316 -19.39 -3.75 20.67
C GLN A 316 -20.24 -3.89 19.39
N ALA A 317 -19.62 -4.28 18.28
CA ALA A 317 -20.35 -4.51 17.03
C ALA A 317 -21.32 -5.70 17.16
N ILE A 318 -20.89 -6.83 17.74
CA ILE A 318 -21.75 -8.01 17.94
C ILE A 318 -22.99 -7.65 18.76
N GLN A 319 -22.85 -6.87 19.84
CA GLN A 319 -23.97 -6.44 20.67
C GLN A 319 -24.96 -5.56 19.90
N ALA A 320 -24.48 -4.70 19.01
CA ALA A 320 -25.32 -3.78 18.25
C ALA A 320 -26.01 -4.44 17.05
N ILE A 321 -25.29 -5.27 16.27
CA ILE A 321 -25.78 -5.77 14.98
C ILE A 321 -25.85 -7.30 14.86
N GLY A 322 -25.40 -8.03 15.87
CA GLY A 322 -25.37 -9.49 15.91
C GLY A 322 -24.14 -10.08 15.19
N GLU A 323 -23.68 -11.24 15.67
CA GLU A 323 -22.46 -11.89 15.19
C GLU A 323 -22.47 -12.25 13.69
N ALA A 324 -23.65 -12.55 13.14
CA ALA A 324 -23.81 -12.87 11.73
C ALA A 324 -23.53 -11.68 10.79
N ARG A 325 -23.58 -10.44 11.31
CA ARG A 325 -23.32 -9.20 10.57
C ARG A 325 -21.99 -8.55 10.93
N VAL A 326 -21.04 -9.34 11.45
CA VAL A 326 -19.68 -8.89 11.71
C VAL A 326 -18.70 -9.68 10.83
N MET A 327 -17.69 -8.99 10.31
CA MET A 327 -16.47 -9.58 9.77
C MET A 327 -15.24 -9.01 10.47
N ILE A 328 -14.16 -9.78 10.49
CA ILE A 328 -12.86 -9.36 11.00
C ILE A 328 -11.88 -9.29 9.83
N ALA A 329 -11.13 -8.19 9.77
CA ALA A 329 -10.10 -7.99 8.77
C ALA A 329 -8.95 -7.12 9.30
N PRO A 330 -7.82 -7.08 8.58
CA PRO A 330 -6.88 -5.98 8.70
C PRO A 330 -7.52 -4.64 8.32
N SER A 331 -6.98 -3.54 8.84
CA SER A 331 -7.48 -2.18 8.63
C SER A 331 -7.34 -1.67 7.20
N SER A 332 -6.43 -2.26 6.44
CA SER A 332 -6.19 -2.00 5.03
C SER A 332 -5.62 -3.25 4.38
N SER A 333 -5.29 -3.19 3.09
CA SER A 333 -4.41 -4.19 2.48
C SER A 333 -3.11 -4.35 3.28
N LEU A 334 -2.62 -5.59 3.41
CA LEU A 334 -1.31 -5.90 4.02
C LEU A 334 -0.13 -5.58 3.07
N LEU A 335 -0.40 -4.96 1.92
CA LEU A 335 0.62 -4.45 1.00
C LEU A 335 1.67 -3.57 1.68
N HIS A 336 1.30 -2.88 2.76
CA HIS A 336 2.15 -1.87 3.42
C HIS A 336 3.00 -2.42 4.57
N VAL A 337 3.00 -3.74 4.79
CA VAL A 337 3.85 -4.40 5.79
C VAL A 337 4.72 -5.48 5.14
N PRO A 338 5.87 -5.84 5.75
CA PRO A 338 6.72 -6.90 5.21
C PRO A 338 6.02 -8.27 5.19
N CYS A 339 6.54 -9.24 4.45
CA CYS A 339 5.85 -10.49 4.17
C CYS A 339 5.78 -11.46 5.37
N ASP A 340 6.92 -11.80 5.98
CA ASP A 340 6.99 -12.84 7.02
C ASP A 340 8.11 -12.54 8.03
N LEU A 341 7.74 -12.41 9.31
CA LEU A 341 8.66 -12.13 10.41
C LEU A 341 9.63 -13.30 10.69
N GLU A 342 9.29 -14.50 10.24
CA GLU A 342 10.16 -15.67 10.40
C GLU A 342 11.45 -15.56 9.58
N ASN A 343 11.49 -14.71 8.55
CA ASN A 343 12.71 -14.44 7.77
C ASN A 343 13.70 -13.52 8.49
N GLU A 344 13.31 -12.93 9.63
CA GLU A 344 14.18 -12.07 10.44
C GLU A 344 15.02 -12.93 11.40
N HIS A 345 16.23 -13.27 10.96
CA HIS A 345 17.15 -14.18 11.67
C HIS A 345 18.25 -13.47 12.49
N ASN A 346 18.40 -12.15 12.35
CA ASN A 346 19.44 -11.41 13.07
C ASN A 346 19.01 -11.11 14.51
N GLU A 347 19.12 -12.11 15.39
CA GLU A 347 18.72 -11.99 16.81
C GLU A 347 19.60 -11.02 17.63
N GLN A 348 20.75 -10.58 17.09
CA GLN A 348 21.58 -9.57 17.75
C GLN A 348 20.95 -8.17 17.68
N VAL A 349 20.31 -7.85 16.55
CA VAL A 349 19.62 -6.58 16.35
C VAL A 349 18.15 -6.71 16.75
N LEU A 350 17.49 -7.76 16.27
CA LEU A 350 16.11 -8.08 16.58
C LEU A 350 16.05 -9.13 17.69
N THR A 351 16.27 -8.70 18.93
CA THR A 351 16.21 -9.60 20.09
C THR A 351 14.86 -10.31 20.17
N LYS A 352 14.81 -11.46 20.86
CA LYS A 352 13.56 -12.22 21.05
C LYS A 352 12.45 -11.40 21.72
N GLU A 353 12.82 -10.48 22.61
CA GLU A 353 11.89 -9.55 23.25
C GLU A 353 11.23 -8.63 22.21
N ILE A 354 12.03 -7.95 21.38
CA ILE A 354 11.51 -7.04 20.35
C ILE A 354 10.75 -7.81 19.27
N LYS A 355 11.28 -8.96 18.80
CA LYS A 355 10.60 -9.82 17.81
C LYS A 355 9.21 -10.22 18.30
N ASN A 356 9.05 -10.48 19.60
CA ASN A 356 7.76 -10.83 20.19
C ASN A 356 6.74 -9.67 20.20
N TRP A 357 7.16 -8.43 19.98
CA TRP A 357 6.26 -7.28 19.84
C TRP A 357 5.76 -7.07 18.41
N MET A 358 6.28 -7.83 17.44
CA MET A 358 6.07 -7.59 16.02
C MET A 358 5.16 -8.64 15.39
N ALA A 359 4.53 -8.25 14.29
CA ALA A 359 3.76 -9.10 13.38
C ALA A 359 3.87 -8.53 11.96
N PHE A 360 4.31 -9.35 11.01
CA PHE A 360 4.34 -9.02 9.58
C PHE A 360 3.08 -9.58 8.90
N ALA A 361 2.97 -9.51 7.56
CA ALA A 361 1.74 -9.88 6.86
C ALA A 361 1.26 -11.30 7.20
N LYS A 362 2.15 -12.29 7.22
CA LYS A 362 1.80 -13.68 7.58
C LYS A 362 1.24 -13.79 9.00
N GLN A 363 1.93 -13.22 9.99
CA GLN A 363 1.50 -13.24 11.39
C GLN A 363 0.16 -12.50 11.57
N LYS A 364 -0.09 -11.42 10.80
CA LYS A 364 -1.37 -10.71 10.83
C LYS A 364 -2.55 -11.54 10.32
N LEU A 365 -2.32 -12.51 9.43
CA LEU A 365 -3.37 -13.47 9.05
C LEU A 365 -3.75 -14.36 10.24
N GLU A 366 -2.76 -14.78 11.03
CA GLU A 366 -2.98 -15.57 12.25
C GLU A 366 -3.71 -14.74 13.32
N GLU A 367 -3.41 -13.44 13.42
CA GLU A 367 -4.13 -12.50 14.30
C GLU A 367 -5.63 -12.41 13.94
N VAL A 368 -5.97 -12.30 12.66
CA VAL A 368 -7.38 -12.29 12.18
C VAL A 368 -8.10 -13.56 12.63
N SER A 369 -7.53 -14.73 12.35
CA SER A 369 -8.14 -16.01 12.67
C SER A 369 -8.20 -16.27 14.18
N THR A 370 -7.22 -15.79 14.95
CA THR A 370 -7.23 -15.90 16.41
C THR A 370 -8.33 -15.04 17.00
N LEU A 371 -8.50 -13.80 16.55
CA LEU A 371 -9.59 -12.93 17.00
C LEU A 371 -10.96 -13.54 16.71
N LYS A 372 -11.16 -14.14 15.52
CA LYS A 372 -12.39 -14.87 15.19
C LYS A 372 -12.69 -16.00 16.18
N LYS A 373 -11.67 -16.75 16.63
CA LYS A 373 -11.84 -17.83 17.61
C LYS A 373 -12.13 -17.30 19.01
N LEU A 374 -11.43 -16.24 19.43
CA LEU A 374 -11.61 -15.63 20.75
C LEU A 374 -13.00 -15.02 20.98
N THR A 375 -13.67 -14.65 19.89
CA THR A 375 -15.04 -14.12 19.93
C THR A 375 -16.12 -15.20 19.83
N ALA A 376 -15.76 -16.44 19.53
CA ALA A 376 -16.71 -17.54 19.46
C ALA A 376 -17.19 -17.92 20.87
N GLY A 377 -18.45 -18.37 20.99
CA GLY A 377 -19.07 -18.69 22.28
C GLY A 377 -18.38 -19.81 23.08
N SER A 378 -17.46 -20.56 22.50
CA SER A 378 -16.63 -21.57 23.18
C SER A 378 -15.14 -21.32 22.88
N ILE A 379 -14.41 -20.80 23.86
CA ILE A 379 -12.96 -20.57 23.77
C ILE A 379 -12.22 -21.84 24.21
N SER A 380 -11.35 -22.40 23.36
CA SER A 380 -10.55 -23.57 23.74
C SER A 380 -9.42 -23.18 24.70
N ALA A 381 -8.85 -24.16 25.41
CA ALA A 381 -7.67 -23.93 26.25
C ALA A 381 -6.49 -23.34 25.45
N THR A 382 -6.35 -23.74 24.18
CA THR A 382 -5.33 -23.22 23.26
C THR A 382 -5.57 -21.75 22.91
N ASP A 383 -6.81 -21.38 22.61
CA ASP A 383 -7.16 -19.98 22.31
C ASP A 383 -6.92 -19.07 23.53
N PHE A 384 -7.25 -19.56 24.72
CA PHE A 384 -6.98 -18.85 25.97
C PHE A 384 -5.47 -18.66 26.22
N ALA A 385 -4.66 -19.68 25.91
CA ALA A 385 -3.20 -19.58 26.00
C ALA A 385 -2.63 -18.54 25.01
N LEU A 386 -3.16 -18.48 23.79
CA LEU A 386 -2.79 -17.46 22.79
C LEU A 386 -3.14 -16.05 23.29
N LEU A 387 -4.33 -15.84 23.86
CA LEU A 387 -4.71 -14.55 24.44
C LEU A 387 -3.79 -14.14 25.59
N ASN A 388 -3.43 -15.07 26.48
CA ASN A 388 -2.52 -14.77 27.59
C ASN A 388 -1.11 -14.43 27.11
N SER A 389 -0.60 -15.17 26.12
CA SER A 389 0.69 -14.87 25.49
C SER A 389 0.68 -13.49 24.81
N ASN A 390 -0.40 -13.15 24.11
CA ASN A 390 -0.59 -11.82 23.53
C ASN A 390 -0.58 -10.73 24.60
N LYS A 391 -1.38 -10.88 25.67
CA LYS A 391 -1.40 -9.93 26.80
C LYS A 391 -0.02 -9.75 27.42
N ALA A 392 0.73 -10.84 27.62
CA ALA A 392 2.09 -10.78 28.15
C ALA A 392 3.04 -10.00 27.22
N ALA A 393 2.94 -10.20 25.90
CA ALA A 393 3.73 -9.45 24.92
C ALA A 393 3.40 -7.95 24.92
N ILE A 394 2.11 -7.59 25.00
CA ILE A 394 1.66 -6.20 25.09
C ILE A 394 2.15 -5.55 26.38
N GLU A 395 2.03 -6.23 27.52
CA GLU A 395 2.47 -5.69 28.81
C GLU A 395 3.98 -5.56 28.90
N ASN A 396 4.72 -6.54 28.39
CA ASN A 396 6.18 -6.47 28.31
C ASN A 396 6.62 -5.26 27.48
N ARG A 397 6.01 -5.00 26.32
CA ARG A 397 6.30 -3.78 25.55
C ARG A 397 5.95 -2.52 26.33
N ASN A 398 4.76 -2.44 26.93
CA ASN A 398 4.28 -1.25 27.66
C ASN A 398 5.20 -0.85 28.82
N THR A 399 5.91 -1.80 29.42
CA THR A 399 6.76 -1.58 30.60
C THR A 399 8.26 -1.65 30.29
N SER A 400 8.65 -1.99 29.06
CA SER A 400 10.06 -2.22 28.70
C SER A 400 10.92 -0.96 28.81
N THR A 401 12.10 -1.11 29.42
CA THR A 401 13.10 -0.04 29.52
C THR A 401 13.71 0.34 28.17
N LEU A 402 13.56 -0.52 27.14
CA LEU A 402 14.02 -0.24 25.78
C LEU A 402 13.33 0.99 25.16
N ILE A 403 12.05 1.23 25.49
CA ILE A 403 11.27 2.36 24.98
C ILE A 403 11.04 3.48 26.01
N HIS A 404 11.38 3.25 27.29
CA HIS A 404 11.22 4.22 28.38
C HIS A 404 12.56 4.82 28.81
N LYS A 405 13.12 5.72 27.99
CA LYS A 405 14.40 6.41 28.27
C LYS A 405 14.18 7.70 29.07
N LYS A 406 14.46 7.67 30.39
CA LYS A 406 14.26 8.82 31.31
C LYS A 406 14.93 10.12 30.81
N HIS A 407 16.19 10.07 30.41
CA HIS A 407 16.92 11.25 29.92
C HIS A 407 16.31 11.86 28.65
N VAL A 408 15.70 11.05 27.77
CA VAL A 408 14.97 11.55 26.59
C VAL A 408 13.72 12.28 27.02
N LYS A 409 12.94 11.71 27.95
CA LYS A 409 11.74 12.35 28.51
C LYS A 409 12.06 13.68 29.16
N GLU A 410 13.12 13.74 29.96
CA GLU A 410 13.60 14.97 30.59
C GLU A 410 14.03 15.99 29.53
N ARG A 411 14.80 15.60 28.51
CA ARG A 411 15.21 16.51 27.44
C ARG A 411 14.01 17.11 26.69
N VAL A 412 13.00 16.30 26.36
CA VAL A 412 11.78 16.76 25.67
C VAL A 412 11.00 17.76 26.53
N GLN A 413 10.94 17.56 27.84
CA GLN A 413 10.27 18.50 28.77
C GLN A 413 10.93 19.88 28.84
N HIS A 414 12.21 19.99 28.49
CA HIS A 414 12.95 21.26 28.48
C HIS A 414 12.91 21.98 27.12
N VAL A 415 12.20 21.44 26.11
CA VAL A 415 12.05 22.11 24.81
C VAL A 415 11.19 23.37 24.98
N THR A 416 11.70 24.50 24.49
CA THR A 416 11.06 25.81 24.53
C THR A 416 10.72 26.31 23.13
N ALA A 417 9.85 27.32 23.02
CA ALA A 417 9.54 27.97 21.74
C ALA A 417 10.76 28.61 21.05
N LYS A 418 11.83 28.91 21.81
CA LYS A 418 13.07 29.47 21.27
C LYS A 418 13.88 28.44 20.49
N ASP A 419 13.77 27.15 20.82
CA ASP A 419 14.56 26.08 20.20
C ASP A 419 14.18 25.82 18.74
N SER A 420 12.99 26.24 18.31
CA SER A 420 12.55 26.22 16.92
C SER A 420 12.85 27.52 16.15
N GLN A 421 13.51 28.50 16.78
CA GLN A 421 13.80 29.80 16.19
C GLN A 421 15.28 29.96 15.87
N ARG A 422 15.58 30.48 14.67
CA ARG A 422 16.93 30.94 14.32
C ARG A 422 17.26 32.21 15.10
N LEU A 423 18.55 32.41 15.41
CA LEU A 423 19.03 33.55 16.21
C LEU A 423 18.68 34.93 15.63
N VAL A 424 18.63 35.05 14.30
CA VAL A 424 18.30 36.30 13.59
C VAL A 424 17.44 36.00 12.36
N THR A 425 16.78 37.02 11.83
CA THR A 425 15.87 36.95 10.66
C THR A 425 16.57 36.54 9.37
N PHE A 426 15.81 36.11 8.37
CA PHE A 426 16.38 35.71 7.08
C PHE A 426 17.19 36.83 6.42
N ASP A 427 16.70 38.06 6.42
CA ASP A 427 17.38 39.21 5.79
C ASP A 427 18.80 39.44 6.35
N LEU A 428 18.97 39.33 7.67
CA LEU A 428 20.28 39.42 8.32
C LEU A 428 21.14 38.18 8.03
N ARG A 429 20.55 36.97 8.06
CA ARG A 429 21.28 35.74 7.74
C ARG A 429 21.79 35.74 6.30
N GLN A 430 20.99 36.22 5.36
CA GLN A 430 21.35 36.25 3.94
C GLN A 430 22.58 37.13 3.71
N GLN A 431 22.67 38.30 4.37
CA GLN A 431 23.86 39.17 4.30
C GLN A 431 25.12 38.49 4.87
N ILE A 432 24.98 37.76 5.98
CA ILE A 432 26.08 37.00 6.59
C ILE A 432 26.51 35.85 5.66
N GLN A 433 25.56 35.11 5.11
CA GLN A 433 25.80 33.98 4.21
C GLN A 433 26.44 34.41 2.89
N ALA A 434 26.00 35.53 2.29
CA ALA A 434 26.58 36.07 1.07
C ALA A 434 28.06 36.41 1.24
N LYS A 435 28.44 37.00 2.39
CA LYS A 435 29.85 37.31 2.71
C LYS A 435 30.69 36.05 2.92
N ALA A 436 30.11 35.03 3.57
CA ALA A 436 30.81 33.79 3.90
C ALA A 436 30.99 32.86 2.69
N LEU A 437 29.93 32.65 1.91
CA LEU A 437 29.89 31.66 0.83
C LEU A 437 30.34 32.22 -0.53
N LYS A 438 30.24 33.55 -0.74
CA LYS A 438 30.66 34.23 -1.99
C LYS A 438 30.09 33.60 -3.26
N LEU A 439 28.86 33.12 -3.20
CA LEU A 439 28.18 32.47 -4.31
C LEU A 439 27.88 33.48 -5.45
N PRO A 440 27.90 33.04 -6.72
CA PRO A 440 27.49 33.89 -7.84
C PRO A 440 25.98 34.15 -7.81
N PHE A 441 25.49 34.95 -8.76
CA PHE A 441 24.06 35.31 -8.83
C PHE A 441 23.13 34.10 -9.05
N LEU A 442 23.55 33.12 -9.86
CA LEU A 442 22.83 31.88 -10.11
C LEU A 442 23.70 30.69 -9.66
N PRO A 443 23.81 30.44 -8.34
CA PRO A 443 24.62 29.34 -7.85
C PRO A 443 23.99 28.00 -8.23
N THR A 444 24.85 27.09 -8.65
CA THR A 444 24.51 25.73 -9.07
C THR A 444 24.86 24.73 -7.97
N THR A 445 24.00 23.73 -7.79
CA THR A 445 24.17 22.63 -6.84
C THR A 445 23.43 21.41 -7.35
N THR A 446 23.72 20.24 -6.78
CA THR A 446 22.85 19.06 -6.86
C THR A 446 22.17 18.82 -5.51
N ILE A 447 21.28 17.82 -5.42
CA ILE A 447 20.43 17.61 -4.24
C ILE A 447 21.14 16.78 -3.14
N GLY A 448 22.04 15.86 -3.50
CA GLY A 448 22.74 15.01 -2.52
C GLY A 448 23.41 13.78 -3.12
N SER A 449 22.61 12.77 -3.46
CA SER A 449 23.10 11.46 -3.90
C SER A 449 23.65 11.45 -5.33
N PHE A 450 24.70 10.67 -5.54
CA PHE A 450 25.26 10.31 -6.85
C PHE A 450 24.94 8.83 -7.20
N PRO A 451 25.17 8.38 -8.44
CA PRO A 451 24.82 7.03 -8.87
C PRO A 451 25.37 5.92 -7.96
N GLN A 452 24.47 5.10 -7.41
CA GLN A 452 24.79 3.93 -6.60
C GLN A 452 25.18 2.75 -7.51
N THR A 453 26.44 2.74 -7.97
CA THR A 453 26.97 1.76 -8.93
C THR A 453 26.97 0.33 -8.36
N ASP A 454 27.11 -0.67 -9.24
CA ASP A 454 27.28 -2.07 -8.82
C ASP A 454 28.49 -2.25 -7.90
N GLU A 455 29.56 -1.50 -8.13
CA GLU A 455 30.77 -1.52 -7.29
C GLU A 455 30.48 -0.99 -5.88
N VAL A 456 29.79 0.15 -5.76
CA VAL A 456 29.38 0.73 -4.47
C VAL A 456 28.49 -0.24 -3.70
N ARG A 457 27.49 -0.83 -4.39
CA ARG A 457 26.58 -1.82 -3.78
C ARG A 457 27.32 -3.08 -3.35
N ALA A 458 28.23 -3.59 -4.18
CA ALA A 458 29.02 -4.78 -3.87
C ALA A 458 29.97 -4.54 -2.70
N ASN A 459 30.63 -3.38 -2.64
CA ASN A 459 31.54 -3.03 -1.56
C ASN A 459 30.80 -2.92 -0.22
N ARG A 460 29.66 -2.22 -0.19
CA ARG A 460 28.77 -2.17 0.97
C ARG A 460 28.29 -3.55 1.42
N ALA A 461 27.94 -4.42 0.47
CA ALA A 461 27.53 -5.79 0.78
C ALA A 461 28.67 -6.62 1.39
N LYS A 462 29.90 -6.49 0.89
CA LYS A 462 31.10 -7.12 1.49
C LYS A 462 31.31 -6.64 2.92
N TYR A 463 31.20 -5.34 3.17
CA TYR A 463 31.32 -4.78 4.52
C TYR A 463 30.23 -5.30 5.46
N LYS A 464 28.95 -5.25 5.06
CA LYS A 464 27.82 -5.78 5.87
C LYS A 464 27.95 -7.28 6.16
N LYS A 465 28.65 -8.05 5.31
CA LYS A 465 28.95 -9.49 5.53
C LYS A 465 30.19 -9.75 6.38
N GLY A 466 31.02 -8.74 6.63
CA GLY A 466 32.30 -8.89 7.30
C GLY A 466 33.44 -9.40 6.41
N ASP A 467 33.25 -9.40 5.08
CA ASP A 467 34.27 -9.84 4.11
C ASP A 467 35.43 -8.83 3.98
N ILE A 468 35.18 -7.57 4.35
CA ILE A 468 36.17 -6.49 4.39
C ILE A 468 36.09 -5.75 5.73
N THR A 469 37.19 -5.15 6.15
CA THR A 469 37.25 -4.35 7.37
C THR A 469 36.55 -3.00 7.20
N LEU A 470 36.19 -2.34 8.32
CA LEU A 470 35.67 -0.97 8.28
C LEU A 470 36.65 -0.02 7.59
N ALA A 471 37.96 -0.14 7.86
CA ALA A 471 38.98 0.70 7.23
C ALA A 471 38.98 0.54 5.71
N GLN A 472 38.90 -0.70 5.20
CA GLN A 472 38.81 -0.96 3.76
C GLN A 472 37.53 -0.38 3.13
N TYR A 473 36.40 -0.44 3.84
CA TYR A 473 35.14 0.15 3.39
C TYR A 473 35.21 1.68 3.36
N GLU A 474 35.73 2.29 4.43
CA GLU A 474 35.90 3.75 4.53
C GLU A 474 36.87 4.29 3.48
N ASP A 475 37.96 3.57 3.18
CA ASP A 475 38.90 3.93 2.13
C ASP A 475 38.22 3.94 0.76
N PHE A 476 37.46 2.90 0.43
CA PHE A 476 36.68 2.85 -0.81
C PHE A 476 35.65 3.99 -0.90
N VAL A 477 34.88 4.22 0.17
CA VAL A 477 33.90 5.33 0.21
C VAL A 477 34.58 6.68 0.01
N ARG A 478 35.76 6.89 0.62
CA ARG A 478 36.54 8.11 0.46
C ARG A 478 36.99 8.31 -0.98
N GLU A 479 37.41 7.25 -1.67
CA GLU A 479 37.75 7.31 -3.09
C GLU A 479 36.55 7.73 -3.95
N GLU A 480 35.37 7.14 -3.73
CA GLU A 480 34.15 7.49 -4.47
C GLU A 480 33.72 8.94 -4.21
N MET A 481 33.75 9.39 -2.95
CA MET A 481 33.50 10.80 -2.59
C MET A 481 34.48 11.73 -3.31
N THR A 482 35.77 11.38 -3.35
CA THR A 482 36.82 12.18 -4.02
C THR A 482 36.56 12.29 -5.52
N LYS A 483 36.19 11.17 -6.18
CA LYS A 483 35.83 11.16 -7.61
C LYS A 483 34.62 12.06 -7.88
N ALA A 484 33.58 11.99 -7.04
CA ALA A 484 32.37 12.82 -7.19
C ALA A 484 32.66 14.31 -7.00
N ILE A 485 33.50 14.66 -6.01
CA ILE A 485 33.93 16.04 -5.76
C ILE A 485 34.72 16.56 -6.97
N HIS A 486 35.74 15.84 -7.44
CA HIS A 486 36.52 16.26 -8.61
C HIS A 486 35.69 16.41 -9.89
N TRP A 487 34.67 15.56 -10.07
CA TRP A 487 33.75 15.71 -11.19
C TRP A 487 32.93 17.01 -11.07
N GLN A 488 32.37 17.30 -9.89
CA GLN A 488 31.60 18.52 -9.63
C GLN A 488 32.46 19.78 -9.82
N GLU A 489 33.70 19.78 -9.32
CA GLU A 489 34.67 20.87 -9.54
C GLU A 489 34.95 21.07 -11.03
N LYS A 490 35.18 19.97 -11.77
CA LYS A 490 35.48 20.02 -13.21
C LYS A 490 34.33 20.60 -14.04
N VAL A 491 33.07 20.32 -13.68
CA VAL A 491 31.90 20.85 -14.39
C VAL A 491 31.45 22.23 -13.88
N GLY A 492 32.07 22.74 -12.81
CA GLY A 492 31.84 24.09 -12.29
C GLY A 492 30.63 24.23 -11.36
N ILE A 493 30.31 23.21 -10.54
CA ILE A 493 29.27 23.31 -9.50
C ILE A 493 29.74 24.23 -8.35
N ASP A 494 28.88 25.16 -7.91
CA ASP A 494 29.20 26.15 -6.87
C ASP A 494 29.12 25.59 -5.44
N VAL A 495 28.15 24.73 -5.17
CA VAL A 495 27.98 24.06 -3.85
C VAL A 495 27.97 22.55 -4.07
N LEU A 496 28.99 21.89 -3.52
CA LEU A 496 29.22 20.46 -3.73
C LEU A 496 28.45 19.60 -2.72
N VAL A 497 28.19 18.36 -3.13
CA VAL A 497 27.71 17.27 -2.27
C VAL A 497 28.70 16.09 -2.33
N HIS A 498 28.70 15.22 -1.34
CA HIS A 498 29.66 14.09 -1.29
C HIS A 498 29.16 12.82 -1.99
N GLY A 499 27.89 12.78 -2.40
CA GLY A 499 27.32 11.68 -3.18
C GLY A 499 26.67 10.54 -2.39
N GLU A 500 26.75 10.55 -1.05
CA GLU A 500 26.06 9.58 -0.18
C GLU A 500 26.40 8.11 -0.45
N PHE A 501 27.65 7.82 -0.85
CA PHE A 501 28.13 6.47 -1.16
C PHE A 501 28.10 5.53 0.04
N GLU A 502 28.16 6.07 1.25
CA GLU A 502 28.05 5.32 2.50
C GLU A 502 26.61 4.88 2.83
N ARG A 503 25.59 5.50 2.21
CA ARG A 503 24.18 5.32 2.57
C ARG A 503 23.47 4.38 1.60
N ASN A 504 22.69 3.46 2.16
CA ASN A 504 21.79 2.61 1.38
C ASN A 504 20.43 3.25 1.16
N ASP A 505 19.83 3.71 2.26
CA ASP A 505 18.57 4.41 2.31
C ASP A 505 18.68 5.55 3.32
N MET A 506 18.04 6.68 3.01
CA MET A 506 18.17 7.90 3.79
C MET A 506 17.52 7.83 5.17
N VAL A 507 16.66 6.85 5.45
CA VAL A 507 16.05 6.62 6.77
C VAL A 507 16.75 5.47 7.49
N GLU A 508 17.01 4.36 6.78
CA GLU A 508 17.78 3.21 7.33
C GLU A 508 19.11 3.67 7.93
N TYR A 509 19.85 4.53 7.22
CA TYR A 509 21.16 5.00 7.65
C TYR A 509 21.15 5.73 9.00
N PHE A 510 20.15 6.58 9.25
CA PHE A 510 20.01 7.22 10.56
C PHE A 510 19.45 6.28 11.61
N GLY A 511 18.54 5.37 11.22
CA GLY A 511 17.96 4.36 12.13
C GLY A 511 19.02 3.43 12.72
N GLU A 512 20.05 3.05 11.94
CA GLU A 512 21.19 2.25 12.43
C GLU A 512 22.09 3.00 13.45
N GLN A 513 21.90 4.32 13.63
CA GLN A 513 22.77 5.20 14.44
C GLN A 513 22.04 5.91 15.61
N LEU A 514 20.77 5.57 15.87
CA LEU A 514 19.94 6.13 16.95
C LEU A 514 19.60 5.07 17.99
#